data_AF-A0A3D2K528-F1
#
_entry.id   AF-A0A3D2K528-F1
#
_cell.length_a   1.000
_cell.length_b   1.000
_cell.length_c   1.000
_cell.angle_alpha   90.00
_cell.angle_beta   90.00
_cell.angle_gamma   90.00
#
_symmetry.space_group_name_H-M   'P 1'
#
loop_
_entity.id
_entity.type
_entity.pdbx_description
1 polymer ?
#
loop_
_entity_poly.entity_id
_entity_poly.type
_entity_poly.pdbx_seq_one_letter_code
_entity_poly.pdbx_strand_id
1 'polypeptide(L)' 'MIKFLHTRIRVSNPEASIAFYQKIGFELGEQKTSPQGNQLVFLHLPGNEHFLELTHSPDYKVDFPEDLMHTCVGV' A
#
# COMPACT_ATOMS: atom_id res chain seq x y z
N MET A 1 21.13 2.07 13.90
CA MET A 1 19.80 2.48 14.41
C MET A 1 18.75 1.78 13.56
N ILE A 2 17.73 1.16 14.16
CA ILE A 2 16.68 0.44 13.43
C ILE A 2 15.64 1.47 12.93
N LYS A 3 15.14 1.32 11.70
CA LYS A 3 14.14 2.23 11.09
C LYS A 3 12.91 1.46 10.61
N PHE A 4 11.72 1.97 10.91
CA PHE A 4 10.47 1.40 10.44
C PHE A 4 10.09 2.01 9.08
N LEU A 5 10.48 1.34 8.00
CA LEU A 5 10.50 1.94 6.65
C LEU A 5 9.12 2.04 5.99
N HIS A 6 8.34 0.96 6.04
CA HIS A 6 7.06 0.91 5.34
C HIS A 6 6.13 -0.14 5.92
N THR A 7 4.85 0.01 5.61
CA THR A 7 3.81 -0.99 5.86
C THR A 7 3.33 -1.48 4.52
N ARG A 8 3.23 -2.80 4.34
CA ARG A 8 2.72 -3.40 3.11
C ARG A 8 1.36 -4.03 3.32
N ILE A 9 0.41 -3.71 2.44
CA ILE A 9 -0.92 -4.33 2.40
C ILE A 9 -1.17 -5.00 1.05
N ARG A 10 -1.79 -6.17 1.09
CA ARG A 10 -2.25 -6.83 -0.14
C ARG A 10 -3.64 -6.35 -0.52
N VAL A 11 -3.82 -5.98 -1.78
CA VAL A 11 -5.07 -5.45 -2.33
C VAL A 11 -5.56 -6.27 -3.51
N SER A 12 -6.88 -6.37 -3.67
CA SER A 12 -7.53 -7.08 -4.78
C SER A 12 -7.52 -6.26 -6.07
N ASN A 13 -7.59 -4.93 -5.96
CA ASN A 13 -7.57 -4.01 -7.10
C ASN A 13 -6.58 -2.85 -6.82
N PRO A 14 -5.38 -2.86 -7.43
CA PRO A 14 -4.39 -1.82 -7.22
C PRO A 14 -4.86 -0.43 -7.68
N GLU A 15 -5.53 -0.32 -8.83
CA GLU A 15 -5.99 0.96 -9.39
C GLU A 15 -7.01 1.65 -8.48
N ALA A 16 -8.02 0.90 -8.02
CA ALA A 16 -9.02 1.41 -7.09
C ALA A 16 -8.40 1.83 -5.75
N SER A 17 -7.40 1.07 -5.28
CA SER A 17 -6.68 1.38 -4.04
C SER A 17 -5.84 2.64 -4.17
N ILE A 18 -5.10 2.82 -5.27
CA ILE A 18 -4.37 4.06 -5.57
C ILE A 18 -5.31 5.26 -5.55
N ALA A 19 -6.43 5.16 -6.28
CA ALA A 19 -7.40 6.25 -6.37
C ALA A 19 -8.01 6.60 -5.01
N PHE A 20 -8.21 5.63 -4.12
CA PHE A 20 -8.64 5.88 -2.74
C PHE A 20 -7.57 6.64 -1.94
N TYR A 21 -6.33 6.15 -1.91
CA TYR A 21 -5.28 6.77 -1.11
C TYR A 21 -4.91 8.18 -1.60
N GLN A 22 -4.96 8.44 -2.91
CA GLN A 22 -4.76 9.78 -3.45
C GLN A 22 -5.81 10.79 -2.97
N LYS A 23 -7.07 10.37 -2.77
CA LYS A 23 -8.13 11.25 -2.25
C LYS A 23 -7.88 11.71 -0.81
N ILE A 24 -7.07 10.97 -0.04
CA ILE A 24 -6.74 11.29 1.35
C ILE A 24 -5.31 11.81 1.52
N GLY A 25 -4.68 12.26 0.42
CA GLY A 25 -3.43 13.02 0.45
C GLY A 25 -2.16 12.21 0.16
N PHE A 26 -2.24 10.92 -0.13
CA PHE A 26 -1.07 10.17 -0.58
C PHE A 26 -0.70 10.52 -2.02
N GLU A 27 0.59 10.52 -2.31
CA GLU A 27 1.18 10.70 -3.62
C GLU A 27 1.66 9.35 -4.15
N LEU A 28 1.37 9.11 -5.43
CA LEU A 28 1.86 7.93 -6.14
C LEU A 28 3.36 8.09 -6.42
N GLY A 29 4.16 7.20 -5.85
CA GLY A 29 5.58 7.05 -6.17
C GLY A 29 5.79 6.02 -7.29
N GLU A 30 6.69 5.08 -7.04
CA GLU A 30 7.05 4.03 -8.01
C GLU A 30 5.95 2.96 -8.13
N GLN A 31 5.82 2.38 -9.32
CA GLN A 31 5.12 1.11 -9.54
C GLN A 31 6.10 0.12 -10.18
N LYS A 32 6.10 -1.12 -9.71
CA LYS A 32 6.97 -2.17 -10.26
C LYS A 32 6.36 -3.55 -10.17
N THR A 33 6.87 -4.45 -10.99
CA THR A 33 6.57 -5.89 -10.88
C THR A 33 7.71 -6.56 -10.10
N SER A 34 7.36 -7.26 -9.02
CA SER A 34 8.31 -8.04 -8.24
C SER A 34 8.82 -9.27 -9.03
N PRO A 35 9.95 -9.87 -8.65
CA PRO A 35 10.44 -11.12 -9.27
C PRO A 35 9.45 -12.28 -9.23
N GLN A 36 8.46 -12.24 -8.33
CA GLN A 36 7.41 -13.26 -8.19
C GLN A 36 6.12 -12.89 -8.95
N GLY A 37 6.14 -11.88 -9.82
CA GLY A 37 4.99 -11.48 -10.63
C GLY A 37 3.96 -10.58 -9.91
N ASN A 38 4.15 -10.27 -8.62
CA ASN A 38 3.27 -9.33 -7.92
C ASN A 38 3.46 -7.90 -8.44
N GLN A 39 2.36 -7.18 -8.62
CA GLN A 39 2.39 -5.74 -8.84
C GLN A 39 2.57 -5.03 -7.49
N LEU A 40 3.50 -4.07 -7.43
CA LEU A 40 3.82 -3.29 -6.25
C LEU A 40 3.62 -1.81 -6.56
N VAL A 41 3.04 -1.09 -5.59
CA VAL A 41 2.77 0.34 -5.68
C VAL A 41 3.27 1.01 -4.41
N PHE A 42 4.10 2.03 -4.54
CA PHE A 42 4.65 2.79 -3.42
C PHE A 42 3.91 4.12 -3.29
N LEU A 43 3.22 4.31 -2.16
CA LEU A 43 2.41 5.49 -1.87
C LEU A 43 3.04 6.26 -0.70
N HIS A 44 3.30 7.54 -0.92
CA HIS A 44 3.97 8.41 0.04
C HIS A 44 2.97 9.43 0.61
N LEU A 45 3.08 9.78 1.88
CA LEU A 45 2.34 10.91 2.45
C LEU A 45 3.33 12.06 2.65
N PRO A 46 3.11 13.25 2.09
CA PRO A 46 4.05 14.36 2.22
C PRO A 46 4.45 14.63 3.68
N GLY A 47 5.74 14.84 3.91
CA GLY A 47 6.31 15.03 5.27
C GLY A 47 6.54 13.75 6.07
N ASN A 48 6.16 12.58 5.57
CA ASN A 48 6.37 11.29 6.24
C ASN A 48 7.51 10.50 5.58
N GLU A 49 8.42 9.95 6.38
CA GLU A 49 9.44 9.02 5.88
C GLU A 49 8.91 7.60 5.68
N HIS A 50 7.92 7.21 6.50
CA HIS A 50 7.25 5.92 6.38
C HIS A 50 6.25 5.98 5.23
N PHE A 51 6.28 4.98 4.35
CA PHE A 51 5.39 4.91 3.18
C PHE A 51 4.53 3.65 3.20
N LEU A 52 3.47 3.67 2.39
CA LEU A 52 2.57 2.54 2.22
C LEU A 52 2.94 1.79 0.93
N GLU A 53 3.15 0.49 1.03
CA GLU A 53 3.33 -0.38 -0.13
C GLU A 53 2.04 -1.17 -0.36
N LEU A 54 1.42 -1.02 -1.53
CA LEU A 54 0.36 -1.92 -1.95
C LEU A 54 0.97 -3.05 -2.77
N THR A 55 0.52 -4.28 -2.52
CA THR A 55 0.88 -5.44 -3.33
C THR A 55 -0.38 -6.08 -3.90
N HIS A 56 -0.37 -6.40 -5.18
CA HIS A 56 -1.39 -7.21 -5.82
C HIS A 56 -0.74 -8.45 -6.40
N SER A 57 -1.36 -9.61 -6.12
CA SER A 57 -0.90 -10.92 -6.54
C SER A 57 -2.03 -11.56 -7.36
N PRO A 58 -1.85 -11.81 -8.67
CA PRO A 58 -2.94 -12.28 -9.54
C PRO A 58 -3.64 -13.54 -9.03
N ASP A 59 -2.88 -14.48 -8.46
CA ASP A 59 -3.39 -15.77 -7.98
C ASP A 59 -3.81 -15.75 -6.50
N TYR A 60 -3.76 -14.59 -5.84
CA TYR A 60 -4.09 -14.47 -4.42
C TYR A 60 -5.48 -13.86 -4.22
N LYS A 61 -6.39 -14.63 -3.61
CA LYS A 61 -7.69 -14.11 -3.17
C LYS A 61 -7.55 -13.31 -1.87
N VAL A 62 -7.83 -12.01 -1.92
CA VAL A 62 -7.94 -11.17 -0.72
C VAL A 62 -9.31 -11.41 -0.07
N ASP A 63 -9.33 -12.28 0.93
CA ASP A 63 -10.53 -12.72 1.65
C ASP A 63 -10.16 -12.93 3.13
N PHE A 64 -10.54 -11.95 3.97
CA PHE A 64 -10.15 -11.89 5.38
C PHE A 64 -11.33 -11.36 6.21
N PRO A 65 -11.37 -11.66 7.53
CA PRO A 65 -12.33 -11.04 8.43
C PRO A 65 -12.23 -9.51 8.45
N GLU A 66 -13.33 -8.85 8.79
CA GLU A 66 -13.31 -7.43 9.12
C GLU A 66 -12.36 -7.15 10.30
N ASP A 67 -11.86 -5.92 10.39
CA ASP A 67 -10.97 -5.46 11.46
C ASP A 67 -9.64 -6.24 11.60
N LEU A 68 -9.13 -6.79 10.49
CA LEU A 68 -7.83 -7.47 10.48
C LEU A 68 -6.67 -6.52 10.85
N MET A 69 -6.73 -5.27 10.40
CA MET A 69 -5.71 -4.26 10.65
C MET A 69 -6.28 -2.84 10.61
N HIS A 70 -5.59 -1.91 11.27
CA HIS A 70 -5.93 -0.49 11.28
C HIS A 70 -4.68 0.37 11.10
N THR A 71 -4.74 1.34 10.18
CA THR A 71 -3.71 2.36 10.00
C THR A 71 -4.29 3.71 10.41
N CYS A 72 -3.66 4.35 11.40
CA CYS A 72 -4.08 5.66 11.89
C CYS A 72 -3.19 6.77 11.30
N VAL A 73 -3.80 7.83 10.78
CA VAL A 73 -3.13 9.03 10.30
C VAL A 73 -3.69 10.22 11.07
N GLY A 74 -2.82 11.01 11.69
CA GLY A 74 -3.19 12.23 12.41
C GLY A 74 -3.05 13.48 11.53
N VAL A 75 -3.85 14.50 11.82
CA VAL A 75 -3.77 15.86 11.25
C VAL A 75 -3.39 16.88 12.30
#